data_AF-A0A7V9ZQR9-F1
#
_entry.id   AF-A0A7V9ZQR9-F1
#
_cell.length_a   1.000
_cell.length_b   1.000
_cell.length_c   1.000
_cell.angle_alpha   90.00
_cell.angle_beta   90.00
_cell.angle_gamma   90.00
#
_symmetry.space_group_name_H-M   'P 1'
#
loop_
_entity.id
_entity.type
_entity.pdbx_description
1 polymer ?
#
loop_
_entity_poly.entity_id
_entity_poly.type
_entity_poly.pdbx_seq_one_letter_code
_entity_poly.pdbx_strand_id
1 'polypeptide(L)' 'MDKFRDECGVFGIFGHPEAARLTYLGLYALQHRGQESCGIVSSDGALLRSE' A
#
# COMPACT_ATOMS: atom_id res chain seq x y z
N MET A 1 26.58 13.35 -4.22
CA MET A 1 25.26 13.35 -4.88
C MET A 1 24.68 11.98 -4.63
N ASP A 2 23.98 11.86 -3.50
CA ASP A 2 23.43 10.60 -3.03
C ASP A 2 22.25 10.24 -3.93
N LYS A 3 22.32 9.08 -4.57
CA LYS A 3 21.32 8.63 -5.52
C LYS A 3 20.15 8.14 -4.66
N PHE A 4 19.12 8.97 -4.46
CA PHE A 4 17.84 8.49 -3.94
C PHE A 4 17.45 7.29 -4.81
N ARG A 5 17.51 6.09 -4.23
CA ARG A 5 16.94 4.91 -4.85
C ARG A 5 15.44 5.08 -4.69
N ASP A 6 14.81 5.77 -5.66
CA ASP A 6 13.36 5.87 -5.83
C ASP A 6 12.81 4.46 -6.09
N GLU A 7 12.74 3.67 -5.03
CA GLU A 7 12.08 2.37 -5.06
C GLU A 7 10.75 2.51 -4.34
N CYS A 8 9.68 2.40 -5.12
CA CYS A 8 8.31 2.42 -4.63
C CYS A 8 8.12 1.45 -3.45
N GLY A 9 7.33 1.86 -2.46
CA GLY A 9 6.95 0.99 -1.34
C GLY A 9 5.82 0.03 -1.72
N VAL A 10 5.87 -1.20 -1.21
CA VAL A 10 4.79 -2.19 -1.33
C VAL A 10 4.42 -2.71 0.06
N PHE A 11 3.13 -2.88 0.31
CA PHE A 11 2.59 -3.40 1.56
C PHE A 11 1.35 -4.27 1.29
N GLY A 12 1.12 -5.32 2.08
CA GLY A 12 -0.02 -6.21 1.89
C GLY A 12 -0.40 -6.97 3.16
N ILE A 13 -1.69 -7.25 3.30
CA ILE A 13 -2.29 -7.99 4.42
C ILE A 13 -3.26 -9.03 3.88
N PHE A 14 -3.26 -10.21 4.50
CA PHE A 14 -4.13 -11.33 4.14
C PHE A 14 -4.85 -11.88 5.36
N GLY A 15 -6.09 -12.32 5.18
CA GLY A 15 -6.88 -12.98 6.23
C GLY A 15 -7.34 -12.09 7.37
N HIS A 16 -7.42 -10.76 7.16
CA HIS A 16 -7.88 -9.81 8.17
C HIS A 16 -9.09 -9.01 7.67
N PRO A 17 -10.16 -8.84 8.49
CA PRO A 17 -11.36 -8.10 8.08
C PRO A 17 -11.07 -6.63 7.74
N GLU A 18 -10.04 -6.04 8.34
CA GLU A 18 -9.59 -4.67 8.07
C GLU A 18 -8.36 -4.60 7.14
N ALA A 19 -8.14 -5.58 6.26
CA ALA A 19 -6.95 -5.64 5.40
C ALA A 19 -6.72 -4.35 4.58
N ALA A 20 -7.79 -3.75 4.03
CA ALA A 20 -7.71 -2.49 3.27
C ALA A 20 -7.20 -1.32 4.15
N ARG A 21 -7.83 -1.11 5.32
CA ARG A 21 -7.47 -0.03 6.25
C ARG A 21 -6.04 -0.18 6.78
N LEU A 22 -5.65 -1.39 7.14
CA LEU A 22 -4.30 -1.64 7.61
C LEU A 22 -3.27 -1.49 6.48
N THR A 23 -3.63 -1.82 5.23
CA THR A 23 -2.80 -1.56 4.05
C THR A 23 -2.59 -0.06 3.82
N TYR A 24 -3.64 0.75 3.98
CA TYR A 24 -3.53 2.22 3.97
C TYR A 24 -2.54 2.74 5.02
N LEU A 25 -2.64 2.28 6.27
CA LEU A 25 -1.71 2.69 7.33
C LEU A 25 -0.27 2.23 7.07
N GLY A 26 -0.10 1.03 6.50
CA GLY A 26 1.20 0.52 6.08
C GLY A 26 1.83 1.36 4.97
N LEU A 27 1.07 1.72 3.94
CA LEU A 27 1.54 2.61 2.88
C LEU A 27 1.83 4.02 3.40
N TYR A 28 1.02 4.55 4.32
CA TYR A 28 1.28 5.83 4.98
C TYR A 28 2.63 5.82 5.73
N ALA A 29 2.93 4.74 6.46
CA ALA A 29 4.23 4.58 7.11
C ALA A 29 5.40 4.53 6.10
N LEU A 30 5.15 4.05 4.87
CA LEU A 30 6.11 4.00 3.77
C LEU A 30 6.14 5.25 2.89
N GLN A 31 5.40 6.32 3.23
CA GLN A 31 5.30 7.54 2.41
C GLN A 31 6.67 8.19 2.12
N HIS A 32 7.66 7.98 2.98
CA HIS A 32 9.03 8.45 2.79
C HIS A 32 9.75 7.79 1.58
N ARG A 33 9.17 6.74 0.98
CA ARG A 33 9.71 6.04 -0.20
C ARG A 33 9.14 6.52 -1.54
N GLY A 34 8.15 7.42 -1.51
CA GLY A 34 7.56 7.99 -2.72
C GLY A 34 6.35 8.83 -2.37
N GLN A 35 6.26 10.05 -2.89
CA GLN A 35 5.20 11.03 -2.58
C GLN A 35 4.30 11.35 -3.78
N GLU A 36 4.62 10.79 -4.95
CA GLU A 36 3.94 11.07 -6.21
C GLU A 36 2.55 10.43 -6.30
N SER A 37 2.41 9.17 -5.85
CA SER A 37 1.13 8.44 -5.86
C SER A 37 1.19 7.19 -4.97
N CYS A 38 0.01 6.65 -4.64
CA CYS A 38 -0.17 5.30 -4.12
C CYS A 38 -1.54 4.76 -4.58
N GLY A 39 -1.76 3.45 -4.48
CA GLY A 39 -3.05 2.82 -4.76
C GLY A 39 -3.23 1.56 -3.93
N ILE A 40 -4.48 1.19 -3.66
CA ILE A 40 -4.81 0.00 -2.86
C ILE A 40 -5.80 -0.87 -3.64
N VAL A 41 -5.57 -2.19 -3.63
CA VAL A 41 -6.54 -3.18 -4.08
C VAL A 41 -6.82 -4.14 -2.93
N SER A 42 -8.09 -4.39 -2.66
CA SER A 42 -8.54 -5.33 -1.62
C SER A 42 -9.60 -6.30 -2.16
N SER A 43 -9.77 -7.43 -1.47
CA SER A 43 -10.71 -8.48 -1.86
C SER A 43 -11.43 -9.04 -0.64
N ASP A 44 -12.73 -9.30 -0.80
CA ASP A 44 -13.53 -10.11 0.12
C ASP A 44 -13.51 -11.61 -0.24
N GLY A 45 -12.70 -11.99 -1.23
CA GLY A 45 -12.64 -13.35 -1.78
C GLY A 45 -13.58 -13.59 -2.96
N ALA A 46 -14.54 -12.69 -3.22
CA ALA A 46 -15.45 -12.76 -4.35
C ALA A 46 -15.21 -11.62 -5.37
N LEU A 47 -14.87 -10.43 -4.90
CA LEU A 47 -14.68 -9.25 -5.74
C LEU A 47 -13.44 -8.45 -5.33
N LEU A 48 -12.68 -8.01 -6.34
CA LEU A 48 -11.61 -7.04 -6.17
C LEU A 48 -12.18 -5.60 -6.17
N ARG A 49 -11.72 -4.78 -5.22
CA ARG A 49 -12.03 -3.34 -5.14
C ARG A 49 -10.74 -2.55 -5.14
N SER A 50 -10.67 -1.52 -5.97
CA SER A 50 -9.55 -0.58 -6.04
C SER A 50 -9.95 0.76 -5.44
N GLU A 51 -9.07 1.34 -4.63
CA GLU A 51 -9.18 2.68 -4.07
C GLU A 51 -7.95 3.52 -4.44
#